data_AF-A0A822DLX7-F1
#
_entry.id   AF-A0A822DLX7-F1
#
_cell.length_a   1.000
_cell.length_b   1.000
_cell.length_c   1.000
_cell.angle_alpha   90.00
_cell.angle_beta   90.00
_cell.angle_gamma   90.00
#
_symmetry.space_group_name_H-M   'P 1'
#
loop_
_entity.id
_entity.type
_entity.pdbx_description
1 polymer ?
#
loop_
_entity_poly.entity_id
_entity_poly.type
_entity_poly.pdbx_seq_one_letter_code
_entity_poly.pdbx_strand_id
1 'polypeptide(L)'
;GIDPQGVRAYGFSNEFILIFDSQNTSSLDSWNGSLTWPHDSFIPHAVDISDNFGVIAGFFHNATNPTAKYSPMIYLMNFNSSNHHPITVDQYQPIATPGTWQNLLINEDADIYSAKYDMSVSIDKQGNVLVGMQFINRVFFFSVNITNPIRLNYISRFTNGRSLGNGKSVAWLNNG
;
A
#
# COMPACT_ATOMS: atom_id res chain seq x y z
N GLY A 1 7.02 6.61 3.79
CA GLY A 1 6.11 7.65 3.25
C GLY A 1 6.42 8.97 3.91
N ILE A 2 6.22 10.08 3.23
CA ILE A 2 6.38 11.43 3.80
C ILE A 2 5.01 12.10 3.67
N ASP A 3 4.56 12.79 4.71
CA ASP A 3 3.32 13.56 4.61
C ASP A 3 3.48 14.72 3.61
N PRO A 4 2.39 15.21 2.99
CA PRO A 4 2.49 16.26 1.96
C PRO A 4 3.14 17.56 2.43
N GLN A 5 3.08 17.84 3.74
CA GLN A 5 3.63 19.06 4.34
C GLN A 5 5.10 18.90 4.75
N GLY A 6 5.67 17.69 4.70
CA GLY A 6 7.03 17.41 5.14
C GLY A 6 7.23 17.55 6.66
N VAL A 7 6.15 17.55 7.43
CA VAL A 7 6.19 17.59 8.89
C VAL A 7 6.55 16.22 9.44
N ARG A 8 6.15 15.13 8.77
CA ARG A 8 6.35 13.76 9.22
C ARG A 8 6.88 12.84 8.14
N ALA A 9 7.85 12.02 8.53
CA ALA A 9 8.31 10.89 7.74
C ALA A 9 8.01 9.58 8.48
N TYR A 10 7.52 8.60 7.74
CA TYR A 10 7.11 7.30 8.25
C TYR A 10 7.94 6.19 7.60
N GLY A 11 8.58 5.36 8.42
CA GLY A 11 9.19 4.10 8.00
C GLY A 11 8.29 2.94 8.41
N PHE A 12 7.98 2.03 7.49
CA PHE A 12 7.09 0.89 7.76
C PHE A 12 7.87 -0.41 7.65
N SER A 13 7.71 -1.27 8.65
CA SER A 13 8.19 -2.65 8.70
C SER A 13 7.06 -3.55 9.19
N ASN A 14 7.21 -4.85 8.99
CA ASN A 14 6.35 -5.87 9.59
C ASN A 14 6.33 -5.78 11.14
N GLU A 15 7.44 -5.40 11.77
CA GLU A 15 7.60 -5.41 13.23
C GLU A 15 7.36 -4.06 13.87
N PHE A 16 7.71 -2.98 13.19
CA PHE A 16 7.62 -1.63 13.74
C PHE A 16 7.31 -0.57 12.69
N ILE A 17 6.86 0.58 13.16
CA ILE A 17 6.67 1.78 12.36
C ILE A 17 7.48 2.89 13.01
N LEU A 18 8.39 3.49 12.26
CA LEU A 18 9.15 4.65 12.69
C LEU A 18 8.42 5.91 12.25
N ILE A 19 8.32 6.87 13.17
CA ILE A 19 7.68 8.16 12.91
C ILE A 19 8.69 9.24 13.31
N PHE A 20 9.17 9.96 12.31
CA PHE A 20 10.00 11.14 12.50
C PHE A 20 9.13 12.39 12.37
N ASP A 21 9.14 13.23 13.40
CA ASP A 21 8.47 14.53 13.43
C ASP A 21 9.51 15.65 13.31
N SER A 22 9.45 16.44 12.24
CA SER A 22 10.41 17.51 11.99
C SER A 22 10.27 18.69 12.95
N GLN A 23 9.14 18.82 13.65
CA GLN A 23 8.92 19.84 14.69
C GLN A 23 9.42 19.37 16.06
N ASN A 24 9.57 18.06 16.27
CA ASN A 24 10.14 17.49 17.49
C ASN A 24 11.28 16.52 17.17
N THR A 25 12.43 17.08 16.81
CA THR A 25 13.61 16.32 16.38
C THR A 25 14.37 15.63 17.52
N SER A 26 13.93 15.81 18.77
CA SER A 26 14.62 15.27 19.95
C SER A 26 14.40 13.78 20.16
N SER A 27 13.40 13.19 19.49
CA SER A 27 13.05 11.77 19.61
C SER A 27 12.51 11.21 18.29
N LEU A 28 12.95 10.00 17.93
CA LEU A 28 12.29 9.19 16.91
C LEU A 28 11.23 8.34 17.60
N ASP A 29 9.97 8.49 17.18
CA ASP A 29 8.88 7.68 17.72
C ASP A 29 8.84 6.32 17.03
N SER A 30 8.56 5.27 17.81
CA SER A 30 8.52 3.89 17.36
C SER A 30 7.22 3.24 17.80
N TRP A 31 6.44 2.77 16.85
CA TRP A 31 5.18 2.10 17.07
C TRP A 31 5.27 0.62 16.73
N ASN A 32 4.56 -0.22 17.48
CA ASN A 32 4.58 -1.66 17.25
C ASN A 32 3.74 -2.00 16.00
N GLY A 33 4.37 -2.62 15.00
CA GLY A 33 3.73 -3.04 13.75
C GLY A 33 2.62 -4.07 13.97
N SER A 34 2.73 -4.92 14.99
CA SER A 34 1.70 -5.92 15.33
C SER A 34 0.39 -5.30 15.83
N LEU A 35 0.40 -4.02 16.20
CA LEU A 35 -0.80 -3.27 16.56
C LEU A 35 -1.42 -2.53 15.37
N THR A 36 -0.71 -2.48 14.24
CA THR A 36 -1.17 -1.81 13.02
C THR A 36 -1.65 -2.83 11.99
N TRP A 37 -0.88 -3.88 11.72
CA TRP A 37 -1.19 -4.83 10.66
C TRP A 37 -2.23 -5.86 11.12
N PRO A 38 -3.33 -6.08 10.37
CA PRO A 38 -4.23 -7.20 10.64
C PRO A 38 -3.58 -8.57 10.42
N HIS A 39 -2.46 -8.63 9.69
CA HIS A 39 -1.71 -9.86 9.42
C HIS A 39 -0.26 -9.68 9.89
N ASP A 40 0.17 -10.50 10.86
CA ASP A 40 1.50 -10.40 11.50
C ASP A 40 2.67 -10.64 10.53
N SER A 41 2.41 -11.30 9.40
CA SER A 41 3.39 -11.55 8.34
C SER A 41 3.37 -10.50 7.23
N PHE A 42 2.67 -9.38 7.43
CA PHE A 42 2.58 -8.35 6.40
C PHE A 42 3.92 -7.65 6.20
N ILE A 43 4.39 -7.66 4.97
CA ILE A 43 5.62 -7.01 4.50
C ILE A 43 5.18 -5.80 3.67
N PRO A 44 5.29 -4.57 4.20
CA PRO A 44 4.97 -3.36 3.44
C PRO A 44 5.97 -3.16 2.32
N HIS A 45 5.50 -2.86 1.11
CA HIS A 45 6.36 -2.70 -0.08
C HIS A 45 6.28 -1.29 -0.67
N ALA A 46 5.08 -0.70 -0.72
CA ALA A 46 4.86 0.62 -1.27
C ALA A 46 3.88 1.39 -0.40
N VAL A 47 4.12 2.69 -0.25
CA VAL A 47 3.32 3.56 0.59
C VAL A 47 3.20 4.93 -0.05
N ASP A 48 2.01 5.51 0.04
CA ASP A 48 1.81 6.93 -0.14
C ASP A 48 0.92 7.49 0.99
N ILE A 49 1.14 8.76 1.33
CA ILE A 49 0.51 9.41 2.48
C ILE A 49 -0.06 10.76 2.04
N SER A 50 -1.31 11.00 2.40
CA SER A 50 -1.98 12.30 2.30
C SER A 50 -2.06 12.97 3.68
N ASP A 51 -2.70 14.14 3.77
CA ASP A 51 -2.87 14.84 5.04
C ASP A 51 -3.66 14.04 6.09
N ASN A 52 -4.60 13.18 5.66
CA ASN A 52 -5.56 12.52 6.55
C ASN A 52 -5.51 10.99 6.53
N PHE A 53 -4.87 10.40 5.52
CA PHE A 53 -4.81 8.95 5.37
C PHE A 53 -3.59 8.52 4.57
N GLY A 54 -3.22 7.26 4.67
CA GLY A 54 -2.21 6.64 3.83
C GLY A 54 -2.70 5.33 3.26
N VAL A 55 -2.08 4.93 2.16
CA VAL A 55 -2.32 3.63 1.55
C VAL A 55 -1.01 2.89 1.50
N ILE A 56 -1.02 1.64 1.98
CA ILE A 56 0.14 0.76 1.95
C ILE A 56 -0.20 -0.51 1.20
N ALA A 57 0.61 -0.81 0.20
CA ALA A 57 0.54 -2.05 -0.55
C ALA A 57 1.73 -2.94 -0.16
N GLY A 58 1.46 -4.22 0.00
CA GLY A 58 2.46 -5.20 0.39
C GLY A 58 1.93 -6.63 0.25
N PHE A 59 2.55 -7.54 0.97
CA PHE A 59 2.21 -8.95 0.94
C PHE A 59 2.10 -9.51 2.34
N PHE A 60 1.27 -10.52 2.55
CA PHE A 60 1.32 -11.34 3.75
C PHE A 60 1.52 -12.81 3.36
N HIS A 61 2.11 -13.59 4.26
CA HIS A 61 2.30 -15.01 4.05
C HIS A 61 0.96 -15.74 4.11
N ASN A 62 0.63 -16.47 3.06
CA ASN A 62 -0.56 -17.30 2.96
C ASN A 62 -0.23 -18.74 3.37
N ALA A 63 -0.50 -19.03 4.65
CA ALA A 63 -0.22 -20.34 5.23
C ALA A 63 -1.14 -21.46 4.71
N THR A 64 -2.26 -21.14 4.05
CA THR A 64 -3.26 -22.12 3.63
C THR A 64 -3.14 -22.54 2.17
N ASN A 65 -2.43 -21.78 1.34
CA ASN A 65 -2.23 -22.10 -0.07
C ASN A 65 -0.76 -22.37 -0.41
N PRO A 66 -0.34 -23.63 -0.59
CA PRO A 66 1.04 -23.98 -0.92
C PRO A 66 1.47 -23.51 -2.31
N THR A 67 0.52 -23.21 -3.21
CA THR A 67 0.81 -22.71 -4.57
C THR A 67 0.80 -21.19 -4.67
N ALA A 68 0.44 -20.47 -3.61
CA ALA A 68 0.52 -19.01 -3.51
C ALA A 68 0.94 -18.60 -2.08
N LYS A 69 2.23 -18.79 -1.76
CA LYS A 69 2.90 -18.57 -0.47
C LYS A 69 2.74 -17.14 0.04
N TYR A 70 2.62 -16.16 -0.85
CA TYR A 70 2.34 -14.77 -0.48
C TYR A 70 1.07 -14.29 -1.16
N SER A 71 0.30 -13.47 -0.47
CA SER A 71 -0.91 -12.86 -1.02
C SER A 71 -0.77 -11.35 -0.96
N PRO A 72 -1.04 -10.65 -2.08
CA PRO A 72 -0.97 -9.20 -2.09
C PRO A 72 -2.09 -8.61 -1.25
N MET A 73 -1.82 -7.48 -0.63
CA MET A 73 -2.77 -6.77 0.21
C MET A 73 -2.54 -5.28 0.10
N ILE A 74 -3.64 -4.52 0.12
CA ILE A 74 -3.65 -3.07 0.13
C ILE A 74 -4.41 -2.66 1.40
N TYR A 75 -3.74 -1.95 2.29
CA TYR A 75 -4.33 -1.37 3.49
C TYR A 75 -4.57 0.12 3.31
N LEU A 76 -5.75 0.55 3.76
CA LEU A 76 -6.02 1.95 4.06
C LEU A 76 -5.74 2.18 5.53
N MET A 77 -4.94 3.21 5.79
CA MET A 77 -4.62 3.63 7.13
C MET A 77 -5.12 5.04 7.37
N ASN A 78 -5.78 5.22 8.50
CA ASN A 78 -6.24 6.53 8.93
C ASN A 78 -5.20 7.17 9.85
N PHE A 79 -4.94 8.45 9.62
CA PHE A 79 -4.16 9.30 10.51
C PHE A 79 -5.08 10.42 10.98
N ASN A 80 -5.11 10.68 12.29
CA ASN A 80 -5.87 11.84 12.76
C ASN A 80 -4.96 12.79 13.55
N SER A 81 -5.40 14.04 13.70
CA SER A 81 -4.63 15.10 14.36
C SER A 81 -4.29 14.81 15.83
N SER A 82 -4.94 13.81 16.43
CA SER A 82 -4.68 13.34 17.80
C SER A 82 -3.97 11.98 17.89
N ASN A 83 -3.85 11.25 16.79
CA ASN A 83 -3.30 9.91 16.72
C ASN A 83 -2.34 9.83 15.53
N HIS A 84 -1.07 10.02 15.85
CA HIS A 84 0.03 9.92 14.91
C HIS A 84 0.39 8.47 14.58
N HIS A 85 -0.17 7.50 15.32
CA HIS A 85 0.03 6.09 15.03
C HIS A 85 -0.97 5.61 13.96
N PRO A 86 -0.48 5.04 12.86
CA PRO A 86 -1.34 4.51 11.81
C PRO A 86 -2.19 3.33 12.32
N ILE A 87 -3.48 3.37 11.99
CA ILE A 87 -4.42 2.28 12.22
C ILE A 87 -5.01 1.85 10.88
N THR A 88 -4.99 0.56 10.59
CA THR A 88 -5.70 0.01 9.42
C THR A 88 -7.22 0.11 9.63
N VAL A 89 -7.90 0.72 8.67
CA VAL A 89 -9.35 0.95 8.71
C VAL A 89 -10.09 0.25 7.58
N ASP A 90 -9.39 -0.12 6.51
CA ASP A 90 -9.93 -0.96 5.45
C ASP A 90 -8.82 -1.75 4.74
N GLN A 91 -9.19 -2.80 4.03
CA GLN A 91 -8.27 -3.65 3.31
C GLN A 91 -8.86 -4.16 1.99
N TYR A 92 -8.00 -4.33 0.99
CA TYR A 92 -8.35 -4.95 -0.29
C TYR A 92 -7.30 -5.98 -0.66
N GLN A 93 -7.73 -7.21 -0.92
CA GLN A 93 -6.87 -8.29 -1.40
C GLN A 93 -7.01 -8.42 -2.93
N PRO A 94 -6.00 -8.01 -3.72
CA PRO A 94 -6.00 -8.24 -5.16
C PRO A 94 -5.98 -9.73 -5.49
N ILE A 95 -6.77 -10.11 -6.50
CA ILE A 95 -6.83 -11.49 -6.99
C ILE A 95 -6.20 -11.51 -8.39
N ALA A 96 -5.16 -12.33 -8.56
CA ALA A 96 -4.61 -12.62 -9.88
C ALA A 96 -5.63 -13.39 -10.72
N THR A 97 -5.61 -13.22 -12.04
CA THR A 97 -6.50 -13.99 -12.93
C THR A 97 -6.20 -15.49 -12.75
N PRO A 98 -7.17 -16.32 -12.33
CA PRO A 98 -6.92 -17.76 -12.14
C PRO A 98 -6.45 -18.41 -13.44
N GLY A 99 -5.51 -19.35 -13.33
CA GLY A 99 -5.02 -20.14 -14.48
C GLY A 99 -4.07 -19.41 -15.43
N THR A 100 -3.60 -18.20 -15.10
CA THR A 100 -2.59 -17.50 -15.90
C THR A 100 -1.19 -17.59 -15.27
N TRP A 101 -0.16 -17.25 -16.04
CA TRP A 101 1.23 -17.15 -15.52
C TRP A 101 1.36 -16.19 -14.33
N GLN A 102 0.49 -15.18 -14.24
CA GLN A 102 0.45 -14.23 -13.12
C GLN A 102 0.15 -14.93 -11.80
N ASN A 103 -0.68 -15.98 -11.82
CA ASN A 103 -0.99 -16.78 -10.65
C ASN A 103 0.20 -17.68 -10.23
N LEU A 104 1.10 -18.01 -11.16
CA LEU A 104 2.26 -18.88 -10.90
C LEU A 104 3.47 -18.10 -10.35
N LEU A 105 3.61 -16.81 -10.72
CA LEU A 105 4.73 -15.96 -10.30
C LEU A 105 4.68 -15.50 -8.84
N ILE A 106 3.54 -15.68 -8.18
CA ILE A 106 3.37 -15.29 -6.77
C ILE A 106 4.29 -16.13 -5.85
N ASN A 107 4.85 -17.24 -6.34
CA ASN A 107 5.64 -18.19 -5.56
C ASN A 107 7.16 -18.21 -5.80
N GLU A 108 7.62 -17.92 -7.00
CA GLU A 108 9.04 -18.06 -7.33
C GLU A 108 9.83 -16.97 -6.59
N ASP A 109 11.03 -17.24 -6.06
CA ASP A 109 11.88 -16.26 -5.35
C ASP A 109 11.27 -15.59 -4.11
N ALA A 110 10.20 -16.14 -3.53
CA ALA A 110 9.46 -15.44 -2.49
C ALA A 110 10.21 -15.28 -1.15
N ASP A 111 11.36 -15.94 -1.00
CA ASP A 111 12.26 -15.85 0.17
C ASP A 111 13.46 -14.91 -0.07
N ILE A 112 13.53 -14.27 -1.24
CA ILE A 112 14.57 -13.30 -1.60
C ILE A 112 13.93 -12.03 -2.20
N TYR A 113 14.64 -10.91 -2.17
CA TYR A 113 14.18 -9.73 -2.90
C TYR A 113 14.10 -10.04 -4.40
N SER A 114 12.91 -9.86 -4.99
CA SER A 114 12.69 -10.00 -6.42
C SER A 114 11.86 -8.84 -6.94
N ALA A 115 12.37 -8.16 -7.96
CA ALA A 115 11.73 -6.97 -8.53
C ALA A 115 10.32 -7.22 -9.09
N LYS A 116 9.93 -8.48 -9.32
CA LYS A 116 8.56 -8.82 -9.71
C LYS A 116 7.52 -8.52 -8.62
N TYR A 117 7.95 -8.45 -7.37
CA TYR A 117 7.10 -8.07 -6.23
C TYR A 117 7.01 -6.55 -6.04
N ASP A 118 7.70 -5.77 -6.87
CA ASP A 118 7.63 -4.32 -6.75
C ASP A 118 6.20 -3.82 -6.92
N MET A 119 5.85 -2.91 -6.03
CA MET A 119 4.58 -2.21 -6.00
C MET A 119 4.79 -0.71 -6.03
N SER A 120 3.74 0.01 -6.34
CA SER A 120 3.70 1.46 -6.22
C SER A 120 2.32 1.92 -5.79
N VAL A 121 2.28 3.01 -5.04
CA VAL A 121 1.06 3.66 -4.59
C VAL A 121 1.17 5.14 -4.93
N SER A 122 0.10 5.73 -5.42
CA SER A 122 0.00 7.19 -5.58
C SER A 122 -1.40 7.66 -5.19
N ILE A 123 -1.46 8.70 -4.36
CA ILE A 123 -2.68 9.36 -3.91
C ILE A 123 -2.71 10.76 -4.52
N ASP A 124 -3.82 11.15 -5.15
CA ASP A 124 -4.02 12.53 -5.59
C ASP A 124 -4.75 13.37 -4.52
N LYS A 125 -4.86 14.67 -4.78
CA LYS A 125 -5.48 15.63 -3.85
C LYS A 125 -6.99 15.41 -3.65
N GLN A 126 -7.64 14.64 -4.52
CA GLN A 126 -9.07 14.36 -4.48
C GLN A 126 -9.37 13.03 -3.75
N GLY A 127 -8.35 12.32 -3.27
CA GLY A 127 -8.50 11.02 -2.63
C GLY A 127 -8.61 9.87 -3.63
N ASN A 128 -8.24 10.09 -4.89
CA ASN A 128 -8.07 9.01 -5.85
C ASN A 128 -6.74 8.30 -5.56
N VAL A 129 -6.73 6.98 -5.70
CA VAL A 129 -5.58 6.14 -5.36
C VAL A 129 -5.27 5.19 -6.51
N LEU A 130 -4.04 5.23 -7.01
CA LEU A 130 -3.47 4.22 -7.89
C LEU A 130 -2.61 3.26 -7.10
N VAL A 131 -2.75 1.97 -7.38
CA VAL A 131 -1.83 0.93 -6.87
C VAL A 131 -1.36 0.07 -8.04
N GLY A 132 -0.06 0.09 -8.31
CA GLY A 132 0.59 -0.71 -9.35
C GLY A 132 1.20 -1.98 -8.79
N MET A 133 1.02 -3.11 -9.49
CA MET A 133 1.54 -4.42 -9.07
C MET A 133 2.09 -5.22 -10.26
N GLN A 134 3.42 -5.42 -10.28
CA GLN A 134 4.13 -6.03 -11.42
C GLN A 134 3.75 -7.48 -11.68
N PHE A 135 3.74 -8.31 -10.65
CA PHE A 135 3.41 -9.75 -10.73
C PHE A 135 1.97 -10.03 -11.22
N ILE A 136 1.01 -9.12 -10.99
CA ILE A 136 -0.35 -9.23 -11.57
C ILE A 136 -0.44 -8.53 -12.93
N ASN A 137 0.53 -7.68 -13.27
CA ASN A 137 0.51 -6.80 -14.42
C ASN A 137 -0.74 -5.90 -14.43
N ARG A 138 -0.98 -5.20 -13.32
CA ARG A 138 -2.20 -4.40 -13.10
C ARG A 138 -1.92 -3.09 -12.38
N VAL A 139 -2.76 -2.10 -12.71
CA VAL A 139 -2.99 -0.90 -11.91
C VAL A 139 -4.44 -0.92 -11.41
N PHE A 140 -4.59 -0.81 -10.11
CA PHE A 140 -5.88 -0.70 -9.42
C PHE A 140 -6.19 0.77 -9.15
N PHE A 141 -7.45 1.14 -9.34
CA PHE A 141 -7.94 2.48 -9.07
C PHE A 141 -9.01 2.45 -7.99
N PHE A 142 -8.76 3.19 -6.92
CA PHE A 142 -9.68 3.37 -5.81
C PHE A 142 -10.00 4.85 -5.60
N SER A 143 -11.10 5.11 -4.90
CA SER A 143 -11.39 6.41 -4.30
C SER A 143 -11.61 6.27 -2.80
N VAL A 144 -11.05 7.21 -2.05
CA VAL A 144 -11.15 7.34 -0.61
C VAL A 144 -11.78 8.68 -0.28
N ASN A 145 -12.74 8.69 0.63
CA ASN A 145 -13.30 9.94 1.13
C ASN A 145 -12.29 10.62 2.07
N ILE A 146 -11.69 11.73 1.62
CA ILE A 146 -10.63 12.43 2.35
C ILE A 146 -11.06 13.00 3.71
N THR A 147 -12.36 13.24 3.93
CA THR A 147 -12.88 13.75 5.21
C THR A 147 -13.24 12.64 6.19
N ASN A 148 -13.46 11.43 5.68
CA ASN A 148 -13.76 10.25 6.48
C ASN A 148 -13.16 9.00 5.80
N PRO A 149 -11.84 8.80 5.90
CA PRO A 149 -11.13 7.79 5.13
C PRO A 149 -11.27 6.41 5.77
N ILE A 150 -12.46 5.83 5.70
CA ILE A 150 -12.79 4.52 6.31
C ILE A 150 -12.93 3.40 5.30
N ARG A 151 -12.79 3.68 4.00
CA ARG A 151 -13.02 2.69 2.93
C ARG A 151 -12.21 2.96 1.67
N LEU A 152 -11.61 1.90 1.12
CA LEU A 152 -11.04 1.81 -0.22
C LEU A 152 -12.15 1.47 -1.22
N ASN A 153 -12.76 2.48 -1.85
CA ASN A 153 -13.79 2.22 -2.85
C ASN A 153 -13.14 1.84 -4.17
N TYR A 154 -13.14 0.56 -4.51
CA TYR A 154 -12.66 0.09 -5.80
C TYR A 154 -13.53 0.66 -6.93
N ILE A 155 -12.91 1.42 -7.84
CA ILE A 155 -13.57 2.00 -9.01
C ILE A 155 -13.35 1.10 -10.21
N SER A 156 -12.09 0.81 -10.52
CA SER A 156 -11.76 0.03 -11.71
C SER A 156 -10.34 -0.52 -11.65
N ARG A 157 -10.03 -1.37 -12.63
CA ARG A 157 -8.68 -1.76 -13.01
C ARG A 157 -8.40 -1.11 -14.36
N PHE A 158 -7.37 -0.29 -14.47
CA PHE A 158 -7.18 0.52 -15.67
C PHE A 158 -6.64 -0.28 -16.86
N THR A 159 -7.32 -0.10 -17.99
CA THR A 159 -6.84 -0.21 -19.38
C THR A 159 -7.11 1.08 -20.18
N ASN A 160 -7.69 2.12 -19.55
CA ASN A 160 -8.36 3.25 -20.24
C ASN A 160 -7.57 4.57 -20.23
N GLY A 161 -6.23 4.54 -20.22
CA GLY A 161 -5.41 5.73 -20.49
C GLY A 161 -5.41 6.85 -19.43
N ARG A 162 -5.98 6.64 -18.23
CA ARG A 162 -5.93 7.60 -17.10
C ARG A 162 -4.69 7.50 -16.22
N SER A 163 -4.00 6.38 -16.34
CA SER A 163 -2.80 6.07 -15.57
C SER A 163 -1.83 5.28 -16.44
N LEU A 164 -0.54 5.49 -16.22
CA LEU A 164 0.51 4.63 -16.74
C LEU A 164 1.39 4.14 -15.60
N GLY A 165 2.04 3.02 -15.82
CA GLY A 165 2.94 2.42 -14.85
C GLY A 165 2.48 1.04 -14.42
N ASN A 166 3.45 0.28 -13.93
CA ASN A 166 3.28 -1.06 -13.41
C ASN A 166 4.52 -1.34 -12.55
N GLY A 167 4.35 -2.02 -11.43
CA GLY A 167 5.45 -2.31 -10.51
C GLY A 167 5.94 -1.08 -9.76
N LYS A 168 7.19 -0.68 -10.00
CA LYS A 168 7.93 0.36 -9.25
C LYS A 168 7.36 1.77 -9.31
N SER A 169 6.46 2.07 -10.24
CA SER A 169 5.88 3.41 -10.37
C SER A 169 4.51 3.35 -11.03
N VAL A 170 3.63 4.25 -10.58
CA VAL A 170 2.36 4.62 -11.21
C VAL A 170 2.29 6.14 -11.28
N ALA A 171 1.71 6.64 -12.36
CA ALA A 171 1.53 8.07 -12.56
C ALA A 171 0.14 8.37 -13.12
N TRP A 172 -0.40 9.52 -12.70
CA TRP A 172 -1.63 10.09 -13.21
C TRP A 172 -1.39 10.72 -14.58
N LEU A 173 -2.31 10.50 -15.52
CA LEU A 173 -2.31 11.19 -16.81
C LEU A 173 -3.29 12.36 -16.76
N ASN A 174 -2.82 13.55 -17.15
CA ASN A 174 -3.59 14.81 -17.07
C ASN A 174 -4.88 14.81 -17.91
N ASN A 175 -5.06 13.87 -18.85
CA ASN A 175 -6.17 13.84 -19.82
C ASN A 175 -7.00 12.53 -19.77
N GLY A 176 -7.05 11.87 -18.62
CA GLY A 176 -7.78 10.61 -18.43
C GLY A 176 -9.29 10.75 -18.26
#